data_AF-A0A9X3EZU1-F1
#
_entry.id   AF-A0A9X3EZU1-F1
#
_cell.length_a   1.000
_cell.length_b   1.000
_cell.length_c   1.000
_cell.angle_alpha   90.00
_cell.angle_beta   90.00
_cell.angle_gamma   90.00
#
_symmetry.space_group_name_H-M   'P 1'
#
loop_
_entity.id
_entity.type
_entity.pdbx_description
1 polymer ?
#
loop_
_entity_poly.entity_id
_entity_poly.type
_entity_poly.pdbx_seq_one_letter_code
_entity_poly.pdbx_strand_id
1 'polypeptide(L)'
;MSDLAAVQQLLAHGRLSIDRCERGRTTFLSHLGAAPKLVPGAWLGHRDLLYALALANLSPSQRSSLARAVLVDHGREFGVGRLTLVTCPSGLPHGGSSLLLRPRGGGPTCLYTWALGPGAGLPACEWLLLRALPSWALDAPPAPLAHAGLATLHALGLHVEILCATATCARQIQEHALGDLPFTAHPRFAPHLDGVARPGGEEPATIRLSPHDAFDPRTFGQVAKNRSQEPDPPIALVLVDAPPAVRAAVDTWLAGQPARRKVEVVPAGCPGRLGRDALATLWRSGGQPKVLLRGDPTWTAPALAWLQSLGATVAAQHDDGTQLGLF
;
A
#
# COMPACT_ATOMS: atom_id res chain seq x y z
N MET A 1 5.51 -14.25 -29.88
CA MET A 1 5.07 -13.18 -28.95
C MET A 1 6.30 -12.61 -28.27
N SER A 2 6.42 -11.29 -28.13
CA SER A 2 7.52 -10.72 -27.34
C SER A 2 7.35 -11.10 -25.86
N ASP A 3 8.46 -11.23 -25.12
CA ASP A 3 8.42 -11.54 -23.69
C ASP A 3 7.52 -10.57 -22.92
N LEU A 4 7.54 -9.28 -23.29
CA LEU A 4 6.69 -8.25 -22.69
C LEU A 4 5.20 -8.55 -22.89
N ALA A 5 4.79 -8.93 -24.10
CA ALA A 5 3.39 -9.30 -24.36
C ALA A 5 2.96 -10.52 -23.53
N ALA A 6 3.86 -11.49 -23.33
CA ALA A 6 3.61 -12.65 -22.46
C ALA A 6 3.47 -12.26 -20.98
N VAL A 7 4.30 -11.33 -20.48
CA VAL A 7 4.21 -10.80 -19.11
C VAL A 7 2.92 -10.00 -18.92
N GLN A 8 2.59 -9.12 -19.85
CA GLN A 8 1.35 -8.35 -19.82
C GLN A 8 0.11 -9.26 -19.86
N GLN A 9 0.15 -10.30 -20.68
CA GLN A 9 -0.91 -11.31 -20.75
C GLN A 9 -1.00 -12.15 -19.45
N LEU A 10 0.12 -12.49 -18.82
CA LEU A 10 0.15 -13.17 -17.52
C LEU A 10 -0.53 -12.33 -16.43
N LEU A 11 -0.32 -11.02 -16.47
CA LEU A 11 -0.96 -10.08 -15.55
C LEU A 11 -2.45 -9.91 -15.84
N ALA A 12 -2.85 -9.78 -17.11
CA ALA A 12 -4.24 -9.64 -17.52
C ALA A 12 -5.08 -10.90 -17.26
N HIS A 13 -4.51 -12.10 -17.47
CA HIS A 13 -5.21 -13.37 -17.18
C HIS A 13 -5.08 -13.84 -15.73
N GLY A 14 -4.21 -13.23 -14.94
CA GLY A 14 -3.82 -13.68 -13.61
C GLY A 14 -4.92 -13.64 -12.55
N ARG A 15 -5.98 -12.82 -12.69
CA ARG A 15 -7.12 -12.72 -11.73
C ARG A 15 -6.72 -12.72 -10.24
N LEU A 16 -5.55 -12.19 -9.93
CA LEU A 16 -4.95 -12.19 -8.60
C LEU A 16 -5.18 -10.84 -7.95
N SER A 17 -6.04 -10.78 -6.96
CA SER A 17 -6.10 -9.64 -6.03
C SER A 17 -5.36 -10.06 -4.75
N ILE A 18 -4.32 -9.32 -4.38
CA ILE A 18 -3.50 -9.63 -3.21
C ILE A 18 -4.05 -8.80 -2.05
N ASP A 19 -4.53 -9.46 -0.98
CA ASP A 19 -4.90 -8.75 0.24
C ASP A 19 -4.64 -9.56 1.51
N ARG A 20 -4.04 -8.84 2.47
CA ARG A 20 -3.67 -9.12 3.87
C ARG A 20 -2.41 -9.96 4.14
N CYS A 21 -1.53 -9.34 4.94
CA CYS A 21 -0.30 -9.90 5.50
C CYS A 21 -0.52 -10.12 7.01
N GLU A 22 -0.23 -11.32 7.51
CA GLU A 22 -0.15 -11.65 8.95
C GLU A 22 1.25 -12.21 9.25
N ARG A 23 1.70 -12.17 10.52
CA ARG A 23 3.06 -12.61 10.92
C ARG A 23 3.41 -13.98 10.30
N GLY A 24 4.33 -13.97 9.33
CA GLY A 24 4.84 -15.16 8.63
C GLY A 24 3.93 -15.75 7.53
N ARG A 25 2.79 -15.12 7.18
CA ARG A 25 1.79 -15.67 6.26
C ARG A 25 1.17 -14.59 5.36
N THR A 26 0.97 -14.91 4.08
CA THR A 26 0.24 -14.04 3.13
C THR A 26 -1.06 -14.72 2.70
N THR A 27 -2.15 -13.96 2.67
CA THR A 27 -3.46 -14.41 2.16
C THR A 27 -3.63 -13.99 0.70
N PHE A 28 -4.20 -14.88 -0.12
CA PHE A 28 -4.47 -14.62 -1.55
C PHE A 28 -5.98 -14.57 -1.81
N LEU A 29 -6.44 -13.59 -2.59
CA LEU A 29 -7.75 -13.63 -3.24
C LEU A 29 -7.56 -13.95 -4.72
N SER A 30 -7.97 -15.16 -5.11
CA SER A 30 -8.08 -15.53 -6.52
C SER A 30 -9.53 -15.32 -6.96
N HIS A 31 -9.76 -14.45 -7.96
CA HIS A 31 -11.06 -14.33 -8.62
C HIS A 31 -11.33 -15.53 -9.55
N LEU A 32 -11.38 -16.74 -8.99
CA LEU A 32 -11.90 -17.91 -9.68
C LEU A 32 -13.44 -17.80 -9.72
N GLY A 33 -13.95 -17.15 -10.78
CA GLY A 33 -15.37 -17.21 -11.17
C GLY A 33 -16.26 -15.98 -10.93
N ALA A 34 -15.70 -14.79 -10.68
CA ALA A 34 -16.50 -13.57 -10.52
C ALA A 34 -16.94 -12.97 -11.89
N ALA A 35 -18.18 -12.46 -11.95
CA ALA A 35 -18.83 -11.90 -13.14
C ALA A 35 -18.14 -10.63 -13.68
N PRO A 36 -18.24 -10.35 -15.01
CA PRO A 36 -17.47 -9.32 -15.73
C PRO A 36 -17.78 -7.84 -15.38
N LYS A 37 -18.54 -7.56 -14.32
CA LYS A 37 -18.99 -6.18 -13.97
C LYS A 37 -18.68 -5.75 -12.53
N LEU A 38 -17.89 -6.51 -11.78
CA LEU A 38 -17.41 -6.03 -10.49
C LEU A 38 -16.31 -5.00 -10.73
N VAL A 39 -16.66 -3.72 -10.53
CA VAL A 39 -15.72 -2.60 -10.48
C VAL A 39 -15.32 -2.39 -9.02
N PRO A 40 -14.18 -2.93 -8.54
CA PRO A 40 -13.68 -2.60 -7.21
C PRO A 40 -13.01 -1.23 -7.26
N GLY A 41 -13.52 -0.28 -6.47
CA GLY A 41 -12.72 0.89 -6.11
C GLY A 41 -11.55 0.49 -5.18
N ALA A 42 -10.81 1.47 -4.65
CA ALA A 42 -9.87 1.24 -3.55
C ALA A 42 -10.64 0.82 -2.27
N TRP A 43 -10.86 -0.49 -2.11
CA TRP A 43 -11.69 -1.06 -1.04
C TRP A 43 -10.81 -1.90 -0.13
N LEU A 44 -10.33 -1.30 0.94
CA LEU A 44 -9.61 -1.97 2.01
C LEU A 44 -10.34 -1.69 3.31
N GLY A 45 -11.56 -2.21 3.47
CA GLY A 45 -12.35 -1.96 4.68
C GLY A 45 -13.52 -2.88 4.97
N HIS A 46 -13.91 -3.75 4.04
CA HIS A 46 -15.14 -4.54 4.22
C HIS A 46 -14.86 -6.02 4.17
N ARG A 47 -14.20 -6.58 5.19
CA ARG A 47 -14.20 -8.03 5.37
C ARG A 47 -15.66 -8.50 5.53
N ASP A 48 -16.38 -8.04 6.54
CA ASP A 48 -17.65 -8.69 6.89
C ASP A 48 -18.83 -8.29 5.98
N LEU A 49 -18.83 -7.10 5.37
CA LEU A 49 -19.87 -6.67 4.41
C LEU A 49 -19.64 -7.19 2.98
N LEU A 50 -18.38 -7.32 2.51
CA LEU A 50 -18.11 -8.00 1.22
C LEU A 50 -18.30 -9.50 1.35
N TYR A 51 -17.94 -10.11 2.48
CA TYR A 51 -18.34 -11.50 2.76
C TYR A 51 -19.87 -11.60 2.78
N ALA A 52 -20.63 -10.73 3.45
CA ALA A 52 -22.09 -10.79 3.48
C ALA A 52 -22.77 -10.54 2.11
N LEU A 53 -22.32 -9.54 1.33
CA LEU A 53 -22.88 -9.23 -0.01
C LEU A 53 -22.44 -10.23 -1.09
N ALA A 54 -21.23 -10.78 -1.00
CA ALA A 54 -20.81 -11.89 -1.85
C ALA A 54 -21.53 -13.19 -1.46
N LEU A 55 -21.72 -13.49 -0.17
CA LEU A 55 -22.48 -14.66 0.28
C LEU A 55 -23.97 -14.60 -0.11
N ALA A 56 -24.56 -13.39 -0.23
CA ALA A 56 -25.97 -13.21 -0.59
C ALA A 56 -26.29 -13.41 -2.08
N ASN A 57 -25.31 -13.21 -2.97
CA ASN A 57 -25.50 -13.27 -4.44
C ASN A 57 -24.72 -14.41 -5.14
N LEU A 58 -24.01 -15.24 -4.39
CA LEU A 58 -23.22 -16.36 -4.92
C LEU A 58 -23.94 -17.71 -4.74
N SER A 59 -23.79 -18.58 -5.74
CA SER A 59 -24.30 -19.95 -5.66
C SER A 59 -23.60 -20.71 -4.51
N PRO A 60 -24.24 -21.74 -3.91
CA PRO A 60 -23.64 -22.51 -2.81
C PRO A 60 -22.22 -23.04 -3.08
N SER A 61 -21.87 -23.34 -4.35
CA SER A 61 -20.54 -23.81 -4.73
C SER A 61 -19.45 -22.71 -4.71
N GLN A 62 -19.81 -21.48 -5.03
CA GLN A 62 -18.90 -20.33 -5.01
C GLN A 62 -18.56 -19.88 -3.58
N ARG A 63 -19.52 -20.02 -2.65
CA ARG A 63 -19.32 -19.73 -1.22
C ARG A 63 -18.28 -20.64 -0.56
N SER A 64 -18.24 -21.92 -0.94
CA SER A 64 -17.26 -22.90 -0.46
C SER A 64 -15.82 -22.61 -0.94
N SER A 65 -15.65 -21.87 -2.04
CA SER A 65 -14.35 -21.51 -2.60
C SER A 65 -13.75 -20.27 -1.93
N LEU A 66 -14.58 -19.29 -1.56
CA LEU A 66 -14.17 -18.06 -0.87
C LEU A 66 -13.74 -18.32 0.59
N ALA A 67 -14.33 -19.34 1.23
CA ALA A 67 -14.04 -19.74 2.61
C ALA A 67 -12.62 -20.34 2.82
N ARG A 68 -11.82 -20.49 1.77
CA ARG A 68 -10.46 -21.07 1.83
C ARG A 68 -9.40 -20.01 1.53
N ALA A 69 -9.34 -18.95 2.35
CA ALA A 69 -8.14 -18.10 2.44
C ALA A 69 -6.92 -19.00 2.74
N VAL A 70 -6.09 -19.26 1.75
CA VAL A 70 -4.90 -20.11 1.91
C VAL A 70 -3.78 -19.25 2.44
N LEU A 71 -3.33 -19.58 3.66
CA LEU A 71 -2.13 -19.02 4.25
C LEU A 71 -0.92 -19.77 3.69
N VAL A 72 0.03 -19.03 3.10
CA VAL A 72 1.25 -19.60 2.53
C VAL A 72 2.47 -19.01 3.24
N ASP A 73 3.32 -19.89 3.77
CA ASP A 73 4.61 -19.54 4.36
C ASP A 73 5.61 -19.13 3.26
N HIS A 74 6.59 -18.28 3.58
CA HIS A 74 7.65 -17.90 2.63
C HIS A 74 8.42 -19.12 2.12
N GLY A 75 8.77 -19.11 0.84
CA GLY A 75 9.48 -20.19 0.16
C GLY A 75 8.60 -21.38 -0.22
N ARG A 76 7.33 -21.42 0.21
CA ARG A 76 6.42 -22.50 -0.15
C ARG A 76 5.80 -22.25 -1.53
N GLU A 77 5.92 -23.24 -2.40
CA GLU A 77 5.32 -23.19 -3.73
C GLU A 77 3.84 -23.58 -3.68
N PHE A 78 3.01 -22.90 -4.46
CA PHE A 78 1.60 -23.23 -4.64
C PHE A 78 1.12 -22.91 -6.05
N GLY A 79 0.09 -23.62 -6.51
CA GLY A 79 -0.43 -23.49 -7.87
C GLY A 79 -1.65 -22.59 -7.97
N VAL A 80 -1.68 -21.71 -8.97
CA VAL A 80 -2.88 -20.96 -9.37
C VAL A 80 -3.04 -21.05 -10.88
N GLY A 81 -4.01 -21.84 -11.34
CA GLY A 81 -4.25 -22.08 -12.77
C GLY A 81 -3.01 -22.66 -13.47
N ARG A 82 -2.47 -21.92 -14.45
CA ARG A 82 -1.25 -22.29 -15.21
C ARG A 82 0.03 -21.74 -14.58
N LEU A 83 -0.05 -21.12 -13.40
CA LEU A 83 1.09 -20.55 -12.69
C LEU A 83 1.46 -21.41 -11.48
N THR A 84 2.75 -21.53 -11.25
CA THR A 84 3.34 -21.88 -9.97
C THR A 84 3.83 -20.60 -9.32
N LEU A 85 3.44 -20.39 -8.08
CA LEU A 85 3.71 -19.19 -7.31
C LEU A 85 4.58 -19.53 -6.12
N VAL A 86 5.50 -18.64 -5.77
CA VAL A 86 6.31 -18.73 -4.56
C VAL A 86 6.28 -17.39 -3.85
N THR A 87 5.99 -17.40 -2.56
CA THR A 87 6.10 -16.22 -1.71
C THR A 87 7.56 -16.01 -1.32
N CYS A 88 8.04 -14.79 -1.48
CA CYS A 88 9.38 -14.37 -1.10
C CYS A 88 9.27 -13.21 -0.11
N PRO A 89 10.19 -13.06 0.85
CA PRO A 89 10.14 -11.95 1.80
C PRO A 89 10.33 -10.61 1.08
N SER A 90 9.38 -9.68 1.25
CA SER A 90 9.52 -8.31 0.72
C SER A 90 10.18 -7.34 1.71
N GLY A 91 10.54 -7.81 2.90
CA GLY A 91 11.09 -6.97 3.97
C GLY A 91 10.07 -6.03 4.63
N LEU A 92 8.77 -6.19 4.35
CA LEU A 92 7.72 -5.37 4.94
C LEU A 92 7.10 -6.03 6.18
N PRO A 93 6.52 -5.24 7.11
CA PRO A 93 5.88 -5.78 8.30
C PRO A 93 4.73 -6.74 8.01
N HIS A 94 4.34 -7.47 9.05
CA HIS A 94 3.28 -8.48 9.02
C HIS A 94 3.50 -9.60 7.98
N GLY A 95 4.74 -10.00 7.70
CA GLY A 95 4.99 -11.07 6.73
C GLY A 95 4.73 -10.63 5.28
N GLY A 96 5.02 -9.37 4.97
CA GLY A 96 4.93 -8.85 3.61
C GLY A 96 5.71 -9.71 2.63
N SER A 97 5.10 -9.92 1.47
CA SER A 97 5.62 -10.84 0.45
C SER A 97 5.73 -10.18 -0.91
N SER A 98 6.77 -10.58 -1.62
CA SER A 98 6.84 -10.54 -3.07
C SER A 98 6.40 -11.90 -3.62
N LEU A 99 5.86 -11.92 -4.83
CA LEU A 99 5.29 -13.12 -5.43
C LEU A 99 6.05 -13.46 -6.69
N LEU A 100 6.79 -14.56 -6.66
CA LEU A 100 7.45 -15.09 -7.84
C LEU A 100 6.46 -15.93 -8.63
N LEU A 101 6.17 -15.52 -9.86
CA LEU A 101 5.24 -16.14 -10.79
C LEU A 101 6.04 -16.92 -11.83
N ARG A 102 5.76 -18.22 -11.94
CA ARG A 102 6.36 -19.14 -12.91
C ARG A 102 5.29 -19.81 -13.77
N PRO A 103 5.26 -19.61 -15.09
CA PRO A 103 4.37 -20.36 -15.96
C PRO A 103 4.72 -21.85 -15.99
N ARG A 104 3.73 -22.74 -15.84
CA ARG A 104 3.93 -24.21 -15.91
C ARG A 104 4.23 -24.73 -17.31
N GLY A 105 3.85 -23.97 -18.34
CA GLY A 105 4.07 -24.32 -19.75
C GLY A 105 5.34 -23.72 -20.34
N GLY A 106 6.26 -23.22 -19.51
CA GLY A 106 7.38 -22.37 -19.95
C GLY A 106 6.95 -20.92 -20.22
N GLY A 107 7.92 -20.03 -20.26
CA GLY A 107 7.72 -18.58 -20.40
C GLY A 107 8.39 -17.78 -19.29
N PRO A 108 8.31 -16.44 -19.35
CA PRO A 108 9.10 -15.57 -18.49
C PRO A 108 8.69 -15.67 -17.02
N THR A 109 9.69 -15.79 -16.15
CA THR A 109 9.51 -15.71 -14.71
C THR A 109 9.43 -14.26 -14.25
N CYS A 110 8.45 -13.96 -13.40
CA CYS A 110 8.17 -12.59 -12.97
C CYS A 110 8.14 -12.51 -11.44
N LEU A 111 8.84 -11.55 -10.84
CA LEU A 111 8.62 -11.20 -9.44
C LEU A 111 7.71 -9.98 -9.34
N TYR A 112 6.55 -10.16 -8.70
CA TYR A 112 5.66 -9.07 -8.36
C TYR A 112 5.94 -8.56 -6.95
N THR A 113 6.10 -7.24 -6.83
CA THR A 113 6.20 -6.58 -5.53
C THR A 113 5.44 -5.26 -5.49
N TRP A 114 4.70 -5.03 -4.42
CA TRP A 114 4.01 -3.76 -4.21
C TRP A 114 4.97 -2.70 -3.64
N ALA A 115 5.81 -3.08 -2.68
CA ALA A 115 6.84 -2.25 -2.09
C ALA A 115 7.91 -3.17 -1.43
N LEU A 116 9.07 -2.60 -1.16
CA LEU A 116 10.20 -3.34 -0.60
C LEU A 116 10.74 -2.62 0.64
N GLY A 117 11.10 -3.40 1.66
CA GLY A 117 11.74 -2.93 2.88
C GLY A 117 13.13 -3.55 3.08
N PRO A 118 13.84 -3.16 4.15
CA PRO A 118 15.10 -3.76 4.53
C PRO A 118 14.98 -5.29 4.65
N GLY A 119 15.92 -6.04 4.07
CA GLY A 119 15.89 -7.51 4.09
C GLY A 119 14.99 -8.15 3.01
N ALA A 120 14.46 -7.37 2.07
CA ALA A 120 13.86 -7.94 0.87
C ALA A 120 14.86 -8.83 0.11
N GLY A 121 14.42 -10.02 -0.28
CA GLY A 121 15.18 -10.91 -1.15
C GLY A 121 14.70 -10.79 -2.59
N LEU A 122 15.63 -10.70 -3.55
CA LEU A 122 15.31 -10.74 -4.98
C LEU A 122 15.69 -12.11 -5.55
N PRO A 123 14.77 -13.10 -5.63
CA PRO A 123 15.05 -14.34 -6.32
C PRO A 123 15.36 -14.09 -7.80
N ALA A 124 16.11 -15.01 -8.41
CA ALA A 124 16.35 -14.99 -9.85
C ALA A 124 15.01 -14.97 -10.60
N CYS A 125 14.82 -13.95 -11.42
CA CYS A 125 13.65 -13.76 -12.28
C CYS A 125 14.06 -13.02 -13.54
N GLU A 126 13.27 -13.14 -14.60
CA GLU A 126 13.51 -12.40 -15.85
C GLU A 126 12.90 -10.99 -15.80
N TRP A 127 11.78 -10.86 -15.09
CA TRP A 127 11.04 -9.61 -14.95
C TRP A 127 10.78 -9.26 -13.49
N LEU A 128 11.07 -8.03 -13.12
CA LEU A 128 10.73 -7.43 -11.84
C LEU A 128 9.61 -6.40 -12.06
N LEU A 129 8.46 -6.65 -11.46
CA LEU A 129 7.28 -5.78 -11.57
C LEU A 129 7.31 -4.82 -10.37
N LEU A 130 7.66 -3.57 -10.64
CA LEU A 130 7.78 -2.52 -9.64
C LEU A 130 6.62 -1.54 -9.73
N ARG A 131 6.12 -1.17 -8.55
CA ARG A 131 5.30 0.04 -8.40
C ARG A 131 6.19 1.21 -8.01
N ALA A 132 6.17 2.29 -8.78
CA ALA A 132 6.83 3.54 -8.44
C ALA A 132 6.33 4.03 -7.07
N LEU A 133 7.27 4.32 -6.16
CA LEU A 133 7.01 4.89 -4.85
C LEU A 133 7.87 6.15 -4.69
N PRO A 134 7.37 7.19 -3.98
CA PRO A 134 8.10 8.45 -3.82
C PRO A 134 9.54 8.27 -3.34
N SER A 135 9.79 7.33 -2.42
CA SER A 135 11.10 7.08 -1.78
C SER A 135 12.26 6.79 -2.74
N TRP A 136 11.96 6.27 -3.94
CA TRP A 136 12.98 5.96 -4.94
C TRP A 136 12.64 6.49 -6.33
N ALA A 137 11.38 6.82 -6.60
CA ALA A 137 10.97 7.37 -7.89
C ALA A 137 11.41 8.81 -8.09
N LEU A 138 11.29 9.64 -7.05
CA LEU A 138 11.56 11.08 -7.12
C LEU A 138 13.05 11.40 -6.93
N ASP A 139 13.52 12.46 -7.59
CA ASP A 139 14.91 12.93 -7.44
C ASP A 139 15.16 13.52 -6.05
N ALA A 140 14.16 14.24 -5.53
CA ALA A 140 14.11 14.72 -4.17
C ALA A 140 12.94 14.05 -3.44
N PRO A 141 13.10 12.83 -2.92
CA PRO A 141 12.03 12.16 -2.18
C PRO A 141 11.72 12.91 -0.88
N PRO A 142 10.45 12.94 -0.43
CA PRO A 142 10.11 13.44 0.90
C PRO A 142 10.90 12.68 1.97
N ALA A 143 11.38 13.40 2.99
CA ALA A 143 12.05 12.77 4.11
C ALA A 143 11.13 11.73 4.78
N PRO A 144 11.62 10.54 5.16
CA PRO A 144 10.84 9.59 5.91
C PRO A 144 10.32 10.22 7.20
N LEU A 145 9.07 9.91 7.55
CA LEU A 145 8.50 10.37 8.82
C LEU A 145 9.35 9.87 9.99
N ALA A 146 9.67 10.77 10.92
CA ALA A 146 10.60 10.51 12.01
C ALA A 146 9.98 10.80 13.38
N HIS A 147 10.44 10.06 14.40
CA HIS A 147 9.91 10.13 15.77
C HIS A 147 10.08 11.51 16.42
N ALA A 148 11.24 12.14 16.29
CA ALA A 148 11.55 13.39 17.00
C ALA A 148 10.52 14.51 16.76
N GLY A 149 10.04 14.66 15.51
CA GLY A 149 9.02 15.66 15.18
C GLY A 149 7.66 15.34 15.80
N LEU A 150 7.24 14.07 15.74
CA LEU A 150 5.98 13.62 16.32
C LEU A 150 6.00 13.70 17.85
N ALA A 151 7.11 13.34 18.49
CA ALA A 151 7.29 13.45 19.93
C ALA A 151 7.19 14.90 20.41
N THR A 152 7.77 15.84 19.66
CA THR A 152 7.68 17.28 19.96
C THR A 152 6.23 17.77 19.87
N LEU A 153 5.52 17.44 18.79
CA LEU A 153 4.11 17.83 18.61
C LEU A 153 3.21 17.20 19.69
N HIS A 154 3.46 15.95 20.04
CA HIS A 154 2.75 15.26 21.11
C HIS A 154 2.98 15.90 22.49
N ALA A 155 4.23 16.21 22.84
CA ALA A 155 4.58 16.87 24.10
C ALA A 155 3.94 18.27 24.26
N LEU A 156 3.65 18.94 23.14
CA LEU A 156 2.92 20.21 23.10
C LEU A 156 1.39 20.04 23.16
N GLY A 157 0.88 18.80 23.22
CA GLY A 157 -0.55 18.52 23.22
C GLY A 157 -1.23 18.80 21.88
N LEU A 158 -0.47 18.88 20.78
CA LEU A 158 -0.99 19.30 19.48
C LEU A 158 -1.53 18.12 18.68
N HIS A 159 -2.71 18.31 18.09
CA HIS A 159 -3.38 17.28 17.29
C HIS A 159 -2.74 17.14 15.90
N VAL A 160 -2.30 15.93 15.56
CA VAL A 160 -1.65 15.57 14.30
C VAL A 160 -2.43 14.45 13.62
N GLU A 161 -2.90 14.69 12.40
CA GLU A 161 -3.50 13.67 11.55
C GLU A 161 -2.47 13.20 10.52
N ILE A 162 -2.23 11.89 10.46
CA ILE A 162 -1.30 11.27 9.52
C ILE A 162 -2.10 10.43 8.53
N LEU A 163 -2.08 10.85 7.26
CA LEU A 163 -2.74 10.16 6.16
C LEU A 163 -1.75 9.24 5.44
N CYS A 164 -2.05 7.94 5.40
CA CYS A 164 -1.21 6.94 4.72
C CYS A 164 -2.03 5.92 3.90
N ALA A 165 -1.41 5.22 2.95
CA ALA A 165 -2.16 4.45 1.96
C ALA A 165 -2.75 3.12 2.47
N THR A 166 -2.03 2.41 3.36
CA THR A 166 -2.35 1.01 3.71
C THR A 166 -2.06 0.69 5.18
N ALA A 167 -2.63 -0.40 5.69
CA ALA A 167 -2.35 -0.89 7.04
C ALA A 167 -0.87 -1.25 7.22
N THR A 168 -0.21 -1.77 6.18
CA THR A 168 1.25 -1.99 6.20
C THR A 168 2.02 -0.68 6.35
N CYS A 169 1.61 0.38 5.66
CA CYS A 169 2.21 1.71 5.82
C CYS A 169 2.00 2.25 7.25
N ALA A 170 0.77 2.13 7.77
CA ALA A 170 0.46 2.50 9.15
C ALA A 170 1.33 1.74 10.16
N ARG A 171 1.57 0.44 9.93
CA ARG A 171 2.45 -0.36 10.77
C ARG A 171 3.90 0.11 10.71
N GLN A 172 4.40 0.45 9.52
CA GLN A 172 5.75 0.98 9.38
C GLN A 172 5.90 2.33 10.09
N ILE A 173 4.88 3.20 10.01
CA ILE A 173 4.83 4.45 10.77
C ILE A 173 4.86 4.15 12.27
N GLN A 174 4.09 3.17 12.75
CA GLN A 174 4.14 2.75 14.15
C GLN A 174 5.54 2.31 14.57
N GLU A 175 6.13 1.36 13.85
CA GLU A 175 7.40 0.72 14.23
C GLU A 175 8.60 1.67 14.12
N HIS A 176 8.60 2.58 13.15
CA HIS A 176 9.77 3.40 12.85
C HIS A 176 9.63 4.89 13.22
N ALA A 177 8.41 5.40 13.40
CA ALA A 177 8.17 6.80 13.69
C ALA A 177 7.41 7.05 14.99
N LEU A 178 6.39 6.26 15.33
CA LEU A 178 5.64 6.49 16.58
C LEU A 178 6.41 5.96 17.79
N GLY A 179 6.95 4.74 17.70
CA GLY A 179 7.62 4.12 18.85
C GLY A 179 6.63 3.91 20.00
N ASP A 180 6.85 4.60 21.11
CA ASP A 180 6.05 4.55 22.33
C ASP A 180 4.98 5.66 22.43
N LEU A 181 4.93 6.60 21.47
CA LEU A 181 3.96 7.69 21.50
C LEU A 181 2.52 7.16 21.44
N PRO A 182 1.60 7.66 22.28
CA PRO A 182 0.20 7.26 22.25
C PRO A 182 -0.47 7.78 20.98
N PHE A 183 -1.19 6.90 20.29
CA PHE A 183 -1.88 7.23 19.04
C PHE A 183 -3.25 6.54 18.94
N THR A 184 -4.15 7.15 18.18
CA THR A 184 -5.38 6.51 17.71
C THR A 184 -5.22 6.13 16.23
N ALA A 185 -6.08 5.22 15.77
CA ALA A 185 -6.08 4.82 14.37
C ALA A 185 -7.51 4.66 13.87
N HIS A 186 -7.72 4.93 12.58
CA HIS A 186 -8.94 4.61 11.88
C HIS A 186 -9.29 3.11 12.07
N PRO A 187 -10.57 2.72 12.20
CA PRO A 187 -10.98 1.33 12.42
C PRO A 187 -10.44 0.31 11.40
N ARG A 188 -10.06 0.78 10.21
CA ARG A 188 -9.42 -0.03 9.17
C ARG A 188 -7.96 -0.38 9.46
N PHE A 189 -7.26 0.43 10.24
CA PHE A 189 -5.87 0.21 10.63
C PHE A 189 -5.76 -0.39 12.03
N ALA A 190 -6.64 -0.02 12.95
CA ALA A 190 -6.56 -0.43 14.36
C ALA A 190 -6.33 -1.95 14.58
N PRO A 191 -6.98 -2.88 13.85
CA PRO A 191 -6.74 -4.33 14.03
C PRO A 191 -5.33 -4.81 13.64
N HIS A 192 -4.53 -3.96 12.99
CA HIS A 192 -3.19 -4.28 12.48
C HIS A 192 -2.08 -3.60 13.29
N LEU A 193 -2.44 -2.79 14.28
CA LEU A 193 -1.50 -1.98 15.05
C LEU A 193 -1.55 -2.40 16.52
N ASP A 194 -0.40 -2.34 17.18
CA ASP A 194 -0.31 -2.64 18.61
C ASP A 194 -0.59 -1.38 19.44
N GLY A 195 -1.10 -1.50 20.67
CA GLY A 195 -1.16 -0.35 21.60
C GLY A 195 -2.04 0.83 21.17
N VAL A 196 -3.00 0.63 20.26
CA VAL A 196 -3.91 1.71 19.81
C VAL A 196 -4.72 2.21 21.01
N ALA A 197 -4.63 3.50 21.29
CA ALA A 197 -5.34 4.13 22.39
C ALA A 197 -6.87 4.02 22.19
N ARG A 198 -7.59 3.74 23.28
CA ARG A 198 -9.05 3.69 23.25
C ARG A 198 -9.63 5.11 23.26
N PRO A 199 -10.71 5.37 22.50
CA PRO A 199 -11.43 6.63 22.62
C PRO A 199 -11.90 6.85 24.07
N GLY A 200 -11.56 7.99 24.67
CA GLY A 200 -11.96 8.34 26.04
C GLY A 200 -11.10 7.74 27.17
N GLY A 201 -9.88 7.27 26.88
CA GLY A 201 -8.89 6.89 27.90
C GLY A 201 -8.34 8.11 28.67
N GLU A 202 -7.62 7.85 29.78
CA GLU A 202 -7.07 8.87 30.68
C GLU A 202 -6.02 9.79 30.00
N GLU A 203 -5.29 9.27 29.00
CA GLU A 203 -4.38 10.07 28.15
C GLU A 203 -4.98 10.26 26.74
N PRO A 204 -5.37 11.49 26.36
CA PRO A 204 -5.87 11.75 25.02
C PRO A 204 -4.71 11.66 24.02
N ALA A 205 -4.76 10.63 23.17
CA ALA A 205 -3.82 10.50 22.06
C ALA A 205 -4.03 11.65 21.05
N THR A 206 -2.99 12.47 20.86
CA THR A 206 -3.02 13.62 19.95
C THR A 206 -2.62 13.25 18.53
N ILE A 207 -2.15 12.03 18.29
CA ILE A 207 -1.78 11.54 16.96
C ILE A 207 -2.84 10.57 16.47
N ARG A 208 -3.26 10.73 15.22
CA ARG A 208 -4.22 9.84 14.56
C ARG A 208 -3.71 9.34 13.21
N LEU A 209 -3.78 8.04 12.98
CA LEU A 209 -3.49 7.40 11.69
C LEU A 209 -4.78 7.15 10.91
N SER A 210 -4.90 7.69 9.69
CA SER A 210 -6.04 7.45 8.81
C SER A 210 -5.62 7.08 7.38
N PRO A 211 -6.45 6.30 6.67
CA PRO A 211 -6.17 5.93 5.30
C PRO A 211 -6.43 7.10 4.34
N HIS A 212 -5.64 7.21 3.27
CA HIS A 212 -5.80 8.24 2.23
C HIS A 212 -7.23 8.35 1.69
N ASP A 213 -7.89 7.22 1.47
CA ASP A 213 -9.23 7.12 0.90
C ASP A 213 -10.37 7.32 1.92
N ALA A 214 -10.07 7.43 3.23
CA ALA A 214 -11.05 7.94 4.20
C ALA A 214 -11.10 9.47 4.23
N PHE A 215 -10.13 10.15 3.61
CA PHE A 215 -10.14 11.59 3.53
C PHE A 215 -11.16 12.04 2.49
N ASP A 216 -12.25 12.62 2.95
CA ASP A 216 -13.24 13.30 2.12
C ASP A 216 -13.22 14.80 2.46
N PRO A 217 -12.85 15.69 1.50
CA PRO A 217 -12.82 17.13 1.72
C PRO A 217 -14.12 17.73 2.24
N ARG A 218 -15.26 17.06 2.01
CA ARG A 218 -16.58 17.55 2.42
C ARG A 218 -16.94 17.19 3.85
N THR A 219 -16.39 16.09 4.37
CA THR A 219 -16.79 15.51 5.65
C THR A 219 -15.65 15.38 6.65
N PHE A 220 -14.41 15.61 6.22
CA PHE A 220 -13.24 15.62 7.10
C PHE A 220 -13.37 16.72 8.17
N GLY A 221 -13.29 16.31 9.44
CA GLY A 221 -13.56 17.17 10.61
C GLY A 221 -15.03 17.20 11.07
N GLN A 222 -15.98 16.67 10.28
CA GLN A 222 -17.42 16.71 10.64
C GLN A 222 -17.91 15.50 11.46
N VAL A 223 -17.05 14.50 11.74
CA VAL A 223 -17.45 13.22 12.35
C VAL A 223 -17.71 13.30 13.87
N ALA A 224 -17.53 14.45 14.51
CA ALA A 224 -17.95 14.68 15.89
C ALA A 224 -19.26 15.49 15.99
N LYS A 225 -20.29 15.11 15.22
CA LYS A 225 -21.65 15.66 15.38
C LYS A 225 -22.45 14.99 16.53
N ASN A 226 -21.76 14.57 17.60
CA ASN A 226 -22.39 14.30 18.88
C ASN A 226 -21.98 15.41 19.86
N ARG A 227 -22.85 16.42 19.95
CA ARG A 227 -23.04 17.44 20.99
C ARG A 227 -21.81 17.78 21.85
N SER A 228 -21.34 19.03 21.67
CA SER A 228 -20.65 19.93 22.63
C SER A 228 -19.14 20.17 22.55
N GLN A 229 -18.38 19.54 21.66
CA GLN A 229 -17.00 19.98 21.35
C GLN A 229 -16.76 19.82 19.85
N GLU A 230 -16.57 20.93 19.14
CA GLU A 230 -15.92 20.86 17.81
C GLU A 230 -14.50 20.33 18.07
N PRO A 231 -14.10 19.17 17.50
CA PRO A 231 -12.71 18.81 17.54
C PRO A 231 -11.97 19.86 16.72
N ASP A 232 -11.09 20.61 17.37
CA ASP A 232 -10.23 21.56 16.69
C ASP A 232 -9.57 20.87 15.49
N PRO A 233 -9.50 21.53 14.31
CA PRO A 233 -8.81 20.96 13.17
C PRO A 233 -7.38 20.60 13.56
N PRO A 234 -6.80 19.52 13.00
CA PRO A 234 -5.42 19.16 13.32
C PRO A 234 -4.49 20.34 13.02
N ILE A 235 -3.50 20.58 13.88
CA ILE A 235 -2.49 21.61 13.62
C ILE A 235 -1.59 21.17 12.45
N ALA A 236 -1.43 19.86 12.27
CA ALA A 236 -0.61 19.29 11.21
C ALA A 236 -1.33 18.13 10.53
N LEU A 237 -1.35 18.15 9.20
CA LEU A 237 -1.84 17.08 8.35
C LEU A 237 -0.65 16.50 7.57
N VAL A 238 -0.17 15.34 8.01
CA VAL A 238 1.01 14.68 7.45
C VAL A 238 0.57 13.74 6.32
N LEU A 239 1.08 13.97 5.12
CA LEU A 239 0.73 13.23 3.91
C LEU A 239 1.84 12.24 3.56
N VAL A 240 1.73 11.01 4.07
CA VAL A 240 2.72 9.95 3.87
C VAL A 240 2.52 9.29 2.51
N ASP A 241 3.50 9.42 1.61
CA ASP A 241 3.49 8.90 0.23
C ASP A 241 2.18 9.21 -0.52
N ALA A 242 1.57 10.37 -0.25
CA ALA A 242 0.27 10.72 -0.83
C ALA A 242 0.37 10.97 -2.35
N PRO A 243 -0.48 10.32 -3.18
CA PRO A 243 -0.56 10.59 -4.60
C PRO A 243 -1.15 11.98 -4.88
N PRO A 244 -0.94 12.53 -6.10
CA PRO A 244 -1.46 13.84 -6.51
C PRO A 244 -2.95 14.04 -6.22
N ALA A 245 -3.78 13.01 -6.44
CA ALA A 245 -5.22 13.08 -6.18
C ALA A 245 -5.56 13.36 -4.70
N VAL A 246 -4.82 12.75 -3.77
CA VAL A 246 -5.00 12.96 -2.32
C VAL A 246 -4.51 14.36 -1.94
N ARG A 247 -3.39 14.81 -2.50
CA ARG A 247 -2.88 16.17 -2.27
C ARG A 247 -3.88 17.22 -2.74
N ALA A 248 -4.43 17.06 -3.94
CA ALA A 248 -5.46 17.95 -4.49
C ALA A 248 -6.74 17.97 -3.64
N ALA A 249 -7.15 16.82 -3.09
CA ALA A 249 -8.27 16.74 -2.16
C ALA A 249 -7.99 17.53 -0.87
N VAL A 250 -6.79 17.39 -0.31
CA VAL A 250 -6.35 18.14 0.88
C VAL A 250 -6.28 19.64 0.59
N ASP A 251 -5.74 20.05 -0.55
CA ASP A 251 -5.69 21.45 -0.96
C ASP A 251 -7.10 22.06 -1.10
N THR A 252 -8.03 21.28 -1.66
CA THR A 252 -9.45 21.67 -1.78
C THR A 252 -10.09 21.85 -0.40
N TRP A 253 -9.87 20.90 0.50
CA TRP A 253 -10.35 21.00 1.89
C TRP A 253 -9.76 22.22 2.59
N LEU A 254 -8.44 22.40 2.52
CA LEU A 254 -7.71 23.47 3.17
C LEU A 254 -8.15 24.85 2.68
N ALA A 255 -8.43 25.00 1.38
CA ALA A 255 -8.97 26.22 0.80
C ALA A 255 -10.34 26.62 1.39
N GLY A 256 -11.14 25.64 1.82
CA GLY A 256 -12.43 25.84 2.47
C GLY A 256 -12.37 26.07 3.99
N GLN A 257 -11.19 26.01 4.62
CA GLN A 257 -11.06 26.13 6.08
C GLN A 257 -10.90 27.58 6.57
N PRO A 258 -11.74 28.05 7.51
CA PRO A 258 -11.55 29.35 8.17
C PRO A 258 -10.21 29.47 8.88
N ALA A 259 -9.72 28.34 9.44
CA ALA A 259 -8.46 28.22 10.16
C ALA A 259 -7.27 27.81 9.27
N ARG A 260 -7.35 27.97 7.94
CA ARG A 260 -6.31 27.55 6.97
C ARG A 260 -4.87 27.93 7.37
N ARG A 261 -4.67 29.10 8.00
CA ARG A 261 -3.33 29.57 8.42
C ARG A 261 -2.75 28.81 9.62
N LYS A 262 -3.56 28.01 10.32
CA LYS A 262 -3.16 27.26 11.50
C LYS A 262 -2.85 25.79 11.18
N VAL A 263 -3.23 25.29 10.02
CA VAL A 263 -3.01 23.90 9.62
C VAL A 263 -1.80 23.81 8.70
N GLU A 264 -0.76 23.12 9.16
CA GLU A 264 0.43 22.82 8.36
C GLU A 264 0.25 21.50 7.61
N VAL A 265 0.42 21.52 6.29
CA VAL A 265 0.38 20.30 5.47
C VAL A 265 1.81 19.85 5.19
N VAL A 266 2.18 18.68 5.70
CA VAL A 266 3.56 18.20 5.67
C VAL A 266 3.68 16.97 4.77
N PRO A 267 4.40 17.03 3.64
CA PRO A 267 4.71 15.82 2.86
C PRO A 267 5.74 14.96 3.60
N ALA A 268 5.51 13.65 3.68
CA ALA A 268 6.46 12.72 4.28
C ALA A 268 6.58 11.43 3.47
N GLY A 269 7.73 10.77 3.57
CA GLY A 269 7.95 9.44 3.03
C GLY A 269 7.52 8.36 4.02
N CYS A 270 7.05 7.20 3.53
CA CYS A 270 6.82 6.05 4.41
C CYS A 270 8.16 5.54 4.96
N PRO A 271 8.33 5.43 6.30
CA PRO A 271 9.56 4.90 6.86
C PRO A 271 9.69 3.40 6.60
N GLY A 272 10.92 2.88 6.68
CA GLY A 272 11.18 1.44 6.47
C GLY A 272 10.97 0.96 5.02
N ARG A 273 10.95 1.86 4.03
CA ARG A 273 10.98 1.54 2.59
C ARG A 273 12.41 1.60 2.06
N LEU A 274 12.69 0.84 1.01
CA LEU A 274 13.94 1.02 0.27
C LEU A 274 13.97 2.37 -0.45
N GLY A 275 15.13 3.03 -0.40
CA GLY A 275 15.49 4.16 -1.25
C GLY A 275 16.20 3.71 -2.53
N ARG A 276 16.60 4.68 -3.37
CA ARG A 276 17.26 4.44 -4.67
C ARG A 276 18.47 3.51 -4.59
N ASP A 277 19.42 3.80 -3.70
CA ASP A 277 20.68 3.04 -3.63
C ASP A 277 20.47 1.59 -3.21
N ALA A 278 19.57 1.38 -2.24
CA ALA A 278 19.23 0.04 -1.77
C ALA A 278 18.46 -0.75 -2.83
N LEU A 279 17.54 -0.11 -3.56
CA LEU A 279 16.83 -0.73 -4.67
C LEU A 279 17.76 -1.08 -5.83
N ALA A 280 18.71 -0.20 -6.18
CA ALA A 280 19.72 -0.48 -7.21
C ALA A 280 20.63 -1.65 -6.80
N THR A 281 21.05 -1.70 -5.53
CA THR A 281 21.85 -2.81 -5.00
C THR A 281 21.08 -4.12 -5.07
N LEU A 282 19.82 -4.12 -4.65
CA LEU A 282 18.94 -5.29 -4.73
C LEU A 282 18.78 -5.76 -6.18
N TRP A 283 18.45 -4.85 -7.10
CA TRP A 283 18.29 -5.14 -8.52
C TRP A 283 19.53 -5.78 -9.15
N ARG A 284 20.73 -5.23 -8.87
CA ARG A 284 21.99 -5.83 -9.32
C ARG A 284 22.23 -7.21 -8.72
N SER A 285 21.93 -7.40 -7.43
CA SER A 285 22.13 -8.69 -6.75
C SER A 285 21.24 -9.81 -7.30
N GLY A 286 20.07 -9.48 -7.84
CA GLY A 286 19.15 -10.45 -8.46
C GLY A 286 19.40 -10.69 -9.95
N GLY A 287 20.57 -10.30 -10.49
CA GLY A 287 20.93 -10.56 -11.88
C GLY A 287 20.35 -9.58 -12.90
N GLN A 288 19.97 -8.37 -12.45
CA GLN A 288 19.52 -7.28 -13.32
C GLN A 288 18.28 -7.62 -14.19
N PRO A 289 17.17 -8.08 -13.58
CA PRO A 289 15.96 -8.40 -14.33
C PRO A 289 15.41 -7.19 -15.11
N LYS A 290 14.70 -7.46 -16.21
CA LYS A 290 13.93 -6.42 -16.93
C LYS A 290 12.86 -5.87 -15.98
N VAL A 291 12.54 -4.59 -16.06
CA VAL A 291 11.58 -3.96 -15.15
C VAL A 291 10.27 -3.68 -15.89
N LEU A 292 9.15 -4.14 -15.32
CA LEU A 292 7.83 -3.62 -15.66
C LEU A 292 7.44 -2.58 -14.60
N LEU A 293 7.47 -1.31 -14.99
CA LEU A 293 7.21 -0.18 -14.10
C LEU A 293 5.74 0.25 -14.18
N ARG A 294 5.10 0.40 -13.01
CA ARG A 294 3.71 0.85 -12.89
C ARG A 294 3.55 1.89 -11.79
N GLY A 295 2.40 2.57 -11.77
CA GLY A 295 2.02 3.51 -10.71
C GLY A 295 1.59 4.85 -11.28
N ASP A 296 1.49 5.85 -10.41
CA ASP A 296 1.09 7.20 -10.78
C ASP A 296 2.07 7.80 -11.83
N PRO A 297 1.59 8.45 -12.90
CA PRO A 297 2.44 9.10 -13.91
C PRO A 297 3.49 10.05 -13.33
N THR A 298 3.16 10.78 -12.26
CA THR A 298 4.08 11.72 -11.60
C THR A 298 5.26 11.04 -10.92
N TRP A 299 5.16 9.75 -10.63
CA TRP A 299 6.24 8.95 -10.05
C TRP A 299 6.88 8.04 -11.09
N THR A 300 6.10 7.47 -12.01
CA THR A 300 6.63 6.55 -13.03
C THR A 300 7.55 7.24 -14.03
N ALA A 301 7.30 8.50 -14.40
CA ALA A 301 8.18 9.24 -15.30
C ALA A 301 9.61 9.44 -14.75
N PRO A 302 9.83 10.00 -13.54
CA PRO A 302 11.18 10.12 -12.98
C PRO A 302 11.78 8.77 -12.61
N ALA A 303 10.98 7.80 -12.15
CA ALA A 303 11.43 6.43 -11.91
C ALA A 303 11.97 5.75 -13.18
N LEU A 304 11.30 5.93 -14.31
CA LEU A 304 11.71 5.40 -15.61
C LEU A 304 13.08 5.97 -16.00
N ALA A 305 13.24 7.29 -15.93
CA ALA A 305 14.49 7.97 -16.26
C ALA A 305 15.66 7.47 -15.38
N TRP A 306 15.43 7.32 -14.07
CA TRP A 306 16.42 6.79 -13.14
C TRP A 306 16.78 5.32 -13.41
N LEU A 307 15.78 4.46 -13.66
CA LEU A 307 16.04 3.05 -13.99
C LEU A 307 16.80 2.89 -15.31
N GLN A 308 16.48 3.72 -16.31
CA GLN A 308 17.20 3.73 -17.59
C GLN A 308 18.65 4.22 -17.41
N SER A 309 18.89 5.25 -16.58
CA SER A 309 20.25 5.71 -16.28
C SER A 309 21.08 4.69 -15.48
N LEU A 310 20.41 3.82 -14.72
CA LEU A 310 21.02 2.66 -14.06
C LEU A 310 21.38 1.52 -15.04
N GLY A 311 20.92 1.59 -16.29
CA GLY A 311 21.10 0.56 -17.32
C GLY A 311 20.01 -0.52 -17.35
N ALA A 312 18.90 -0.32 -16.63
CA ALA A 312 17.80 -1.28 -16.66
C ALA A 312 17.01 -1.21 -17.98
N THR A 313 16.61 -2.36 -18.49
CA THR A 313 15.59 -2.44 -19.55
C THR A 313 14.22 -2.30 -18.92
N VAL A 314 13.49 -1.22 -19.25
CA VAL A 314 12.22 -0.88 -18.59
C VAL A 314 11.08 -0.83 -19.61
N ALA A 315 9.97 -1.47 -19.28
CA ALA A 315 8.67 -1.25 -19.92
C ALA A 315 7.77 -0.51 -18.92
N ALA A 316 7.33 0.70 -19.25
CA ALA A 316 6.40 1.46 -18.43
C ALA A 316 4.95 1.16 -18.85
N GLN A 317 4.08 0.93 -17.88
CA GLN A 317 2.63 0.93 -18.08
C GLN A 317 2.06 2.18 -17.39
N HIS A 318 1.57 3.12 -18.20
CA HIS A 318 1.03 4.40 -17.75
C HIS A 318 -0.46 4.35 -17.40
N ASP A 319 -1.12 3.20 -17.57
CA ASP A 319 -2.54 3.08 -17.22
C ASP A 319 -2.73 3.21 -15.71
N ASP A 320 -3.78 3.94 -15.32
CA ASP A 320 -4.35 4.12 -13.97
C ASP A 320 -4.77 2.81 -13.27
N GLY A 321 -4.31 1.67 -13.77
CA GLY A 321 -4.48 0.35 -13.19
C GLY A 321 -3.75 0.21 -11.86
N THR A 322 -4.35 0.72 -10.79
CA THR A 322 -4.31 0.04 -9.48
C THR A 322 -4.78 -1.41 -9.60
N GLN A 323 -5.49 -1.73 -10.70
CA GLN A 323 -5.90 -3.06 -11.12
C GLN A 323 -4.88 -3.66 -12.11
N LEU A 324 -4.57 -4.94 -11.94
CA LEU A 324 -4.31 -5.79 -13.12
C LEU A 324 -5.51 -5.57 -14.04
N GLY A 325 -5.32 -5.06 -15.26
CA GLY A 325 -6.42 -4.77 -16.17
C GLY A 325 -7.39 -5.95 -16.24
N LEU A 326 -8.57 -5.77 -15.66
CA LEU A 326 -9.76 -6.57 -15.92
C LEU A 326 -10.62 -5.80 -16.92
N PHE A 327 -10.05 -5.61 -18.11
CA PHE A 327 -10.78 -5.43 -19.35
C PHE A 327 -9.99 -6.14 -20.45
#